data_AF-A0A1W9TXE6-F1
#
_entry.id   AF-A0A1W9TXE6-F1
#
_cell.length_a   1.000
_cell.length_b   1.000
_cell.length_c   1.000
_cell.angle_alpha   90.00
_cell.angle_beta   90.00
_cell.angle_gamma   90.00
#
_symmetry.space_group_name_H-M   'P 1'
#
loop_
_entity.id
_entity.type
_entity.pdbx_description
1 polymer ?
#
loop_
_entity_poly.entity_id
_entity_poly.type
_entity_poly.pdbx_seq_one_letter_code
_entity_poly.pdbx_strand_id
1 'polypeptide(L)'
;MNNMKSRCFLVWGAIFIFTFSLTGCSVLKKSKTSNSSGTKATSNNEVAPVYYDFNDVLVPGELKIVKKSTLVVQSSDFISGILTLKGRVETNSLLSWLWRIICNGGYKL
;
A
#
# COMPACT_ATOMS: atom_id res chain seq x y z
N MET A 1 -25.81 -55.26 16.80
CA MET A 1 -25.11 -54.18 17.57
C MET A 1 -23.96 -53.62 16.72
N ASN A 2 -24.31 -52.95 15.62
CA ASN A 2 -23.38 -52.56 14.54
C ASN A 2 -23.77 -51.19 13.93
N ASN A 3 -25.03 -50.74 14.12
CA ASN A 3 -25.52 -49.48 13.56
C ASN A 3 -25.26 -48.25 14.46
N MET A 4 -24.84 -48.42 15.72
CA MET A 4 -24.55 -47.29 16.62
C MET A 4 -23.12 -46.75 16.44
N LYS A 5 -22.17 -47.64 16.11
CA LYS A 5 -20.77 -47.26 15.87
C LYS A 5 -20.58 -46.52 14.54
N SER A 6 -21.34 -46.91 13.51
CA SER A 6 -21.27 -46.31 12.16
C SER A 6 -21.81 -44.88 12.11
N ARG A 7 -22.83 -44.56 12.93
CA ARG A 7 -23.39 -43.20 13.03
C ARG A 7 -22.47 -42.23 13.78
N CYS A 8 -21.74 -42.68 14.81
CA CYS A 8 -20.69 -41.87 15.43
C CYS A 8 -19.49 -41.65 14.49
N PHE A 9 -19.12 -42.67 13.70
CA PHE A 9 -17.99 -42.56 12.78
C PHE A 9 -18.27 -41.56 11.64
N LEU A 10 -19.51 -41.53 11.12
CA LEU A 10 -19.94 -40.57 10.11
C LEU A 10 -20.01 -39.13 10.63
N VAL A 11 -20.50 -38.93 11.86
CA VAL A 11 -20.58 -37.59 12.48
C VAL A 11 -19.20 -37.05 12.80
N TRP A 12 -18.29 -37.90 13.29
CA TRP A 12 -16.92 -37.48 13.62
C TRP A 12 -16.08 -37.22 12.35
N GLY A 13 -16.31 -37.98 11.26
CA GLY A 13 -15.71 -37.72 9.95
C GLY A 13 -16.17 -36.41 9.31
N ALA A 14 -17.45 -36.05 9.45
CA ALA A 14 -17.99 -34.79 8.92
C ALA A 14 -17.42 -33.54 9.64
N ILE A 15 -17.17 -33.65 10.95
CA ILE A 15 -16.55 -32.59 11.77
C ILE A 15 -15.08 -32.37 11.41
N PHE A 16 -14.34 -33.42 11.06
CA PHE A 16 -12.93 -33.32 10.63
C PHE A 16 -12.77 -32.69 9.24
N ILE A 17 -13.75 -32.83 8.35
CA ILE A 17 -13.74 -32.22 7.01
C ILE A 17 -14.05 -30.72 7.08
N PHE A 18 -14.89 -30.29 8.02
CA PHE A 18 -15.27 -28.88 8.16
C PHE A 18 -14.12 -27.99 8.69
N THR A 19 -13.19 -28.54 9.47
CA THR A 19 -12.04 -27.79 10.02
C THR A 19 -10.89 -27.56 9.01
N PHE A 20 -10.93 -28.20 7.84
CA PHE A 20 -9.87 -28.07 6.82
C PHE A 20 -10.01 -26.83 5.92
N SER A 21 -11.09 -26.04 6.07
CA SER A 21 -11.38 -24.92 5.16
C SER A 21 -10.86 -23.55 5.61
N LEU A 22 -9.98 -23.46 6.61
CA LEU A 22 -9.52 -22.16 7.18
C LEU A 22 -8.02 -21.87 7.10
N THR A 23 -7.22 -22.60 6.32
CA THR A 23 -5.79 -22.26 6.15
C THR A 23 -5.38 -22.22 4.69
N GLY A 24 -5.42 -21.02 4.10
CA GLY A 24 -4.98 -20.80 2.74
C GLY A 24 -5.00 -19.32 2.33
N CYS A 25 -4.05 -18.52 2.82
CA CYS A 25 -3.68 -17.26 2.16
C CYS A 25 -2.15 -17.12 2.20
N SER A 26 -1.51 -17.52 1.10
CA SER A 26 -0.06 -17.52 0.95
C SER A 26 0.43 -16.13 0.54
N VAL A 27 1.28 -15.52 1.36
CA VAL A 27 2.09 -14.35 0.97
C VAL A 27 3.11 -14.77 -0.10
N LEU A 28 3.00 -14.19 -1.29
CA LEU A 28 3.96 -14.39 -2.39
C LEU A 28 5.21 -13.53 -2.13
N LYS A 29 6.24 -14.11 -1.50
CA LYS A 29 7.59 -13.52 -1.50
C LYS A 29 8.29 -13.86 -2.81
N LYS A 30 8.59 -12.84 -3.63
CA LYS A 30 9.58 -12.96 -4.71
C LYS A 30 10.92 -12.45 -4.21
N SER A 31 11.84 -13.37 -3.95
CA SER A 31 13.27 -13.10 -3.83
C SER A 31 13.94 -13.33 -5.19
N LYS A 32 14.71 -12.34 -5.66
CA LYS A 32 15.81 -12.58 -6.59
C LYS A 32 16.99 -11.70 -6.18
N THR A 33 17.93 -12.31 -5.48
CA THR A 33 19.33 -11.89 -5.47
C THR A 33 20.09 -12.98 -6.22
N SER A 34 20.56 -12.68 -7.42
CA SER A 34 21.78 -13.28 -7.96
C SER A 34 22.35 -12.44 -9.09
N ASN A 35 23.55 -11.96 -8.80
CA ASN A 35 24.50 -11.22 -9.62
C ASN A 35 24.73 -11.86 -11.00
N SER A 36 24.76 -11.06 -12.07
CA SER A 36 25.45 -11.41 -13.31
C SER A 36 25.89 -10.14 -14.04
N SER A 37 27.20 -9.97 -14.10
CA SER A 37 27.95 -8.95 -14.82
C SER A 37 27.75 -9.07 -16.33
N GLY A 38 27.28 -7.96 -16.93
CA GLY A 38 27.68 -7.46 -18.26
C GLY A 38 27.38 -8.31 -19.50
N THR A 39 26.36 -7.92 -20.27
CA THR A 39 26.44 -7.75 -21.73
C THR A 39 25.34 -6.77 -22.18
N LYS A 40 25.73 -5.87 -23.07
CA LYS A 40 24.96 -4.74 -23.61
C LYS A 40 23.64 -5.15 -24.27
N ALA A 41 22.74 -4.17 -24.20
CA ALA A 41 21.63 -3.87 -25.10
C ALA A 41 20.40 -4.79 -25.07
N THR A 42 19.38 -4.26 -24.38
CA THR A 42 17.94 -4.25 -24.70
C THR A 42 17.12 -4.70 -23.49
N SER A 43 16.09 -3.92 -23.15
CA SER A 43 15.06 -4.22 -22.14
C SER A 43 15.49 -4.18 -20.66
N ASN A 44 15.41 -3.00 -20.05
CA ASN A 44 14.84 -2.84 -18.70
C ASN A 44 14.74 -1.34 -18.37
N ASN A 45 13.57 -0.74 -18.60
CA ASN A 45 13.18 0.45 -17.83
C ASN A 45 12.38 -0.05 -16.63
N GLU A 46 13.08 -0.65 -15.67
CA GLU A 46 12.60 -0.61 -14.30
C GLU A 46 12.70 0.87 -13.91
N VAL A 47 11.61 1.61 -14.13
CA VAL A 47 11.49 3.02 -13.76
C VAL A 47 11.76 3.08 -12.27
N ALA A 48 12.97 3.52 -11.90
CA ALA A 48 13.29 3.86 -10.54
C ALA A 48 12.17 4.80 -10.04
N PRO A 49 11.53 4.54 -8.89
CA PRO A 49 10.36 5.31 -8.47
C PRO A 49 10.76 6.78 -8.34
N VAL A 50 10.23 7.58 -9.26
CA VAL A 50 10.31 9.04 -9.26
C VAL A 50 9.58 9.54 -8.02
N TYR A 51 10.22 10.42 -7.24
CA TYR A 51 9.74 10.86 -5.92
C TYR A 51 9.16 12.29 -5.99
N TYR A 52 7.82 12.39 -5.82
CA TYR A 52 6.94 13.54 -5.55
C TYR A 52 6.90 14.72 -6.55
N ASP A 53 5.96 14.59 -7.49
CA ASP A 53 5.57 15.52 -8.57
C ASP A 53 4.25 16.29 -8.34
N PHE A 54 3.70 16.33 -7.11
CA PHE A 54 2.51 17.17 -6.84
C PHE A 54 2.89 18.65 -6.79
N ASN A 55 3.03 19.26 -7.96
CA ASN A 55 3.46 20.66 -8.13
C ASN A 55 2.38 21.68 -7.70
N ASP A 56 1.18 21.20 -7.44
CA ASP A 56 -0.05 21.93 -7.13
C ASP A 56 -0.43 21.87 -5.63
N VAL A 57 0.13 20.93 -4.87
CA VAL A 57 -0.18 20.76 -3.46
C VAL A 57 0.82 21.50 -2.58
N LEU A 58 0.35 22.59 -1.96
CA LEU A 58 1.13 23.31 -0.95
C LEU A 58 1.24 22.47 0.34
N VAL A 59 2.44 22.38 0.89
CA VAL A 59 2.74 21.72 2.18
C VAL A 59 3.39 22.74 3.11
N PRO A 60 2.91 22.89 4.37
CA PRO A 60 3.57 23.74 5.35
C PRO A 60 5.00 23.29 5.61
N GLY A 61 5.96 24.21 5.66
CA GLY A 61 7.38 23.87 5.87
C GLY A 61 7.70 23.20 7.22
N GLU A 62 6.77 23.28 8.19
CA GLU A 62 6.85 22.62 9.49
C GLU A 62 6.58 21.10 9.40
N LEU A 63 5.96 20.64 8.31
CA LEU A 63 5.65 19.23 8.05
C LEU A 63 6.70 18.62 7.11
N LYS A 64 7.14 17.42 7.44
CA LYS A 64 8.09 16.64 6.62
C LYS A 64 7.42 15.40 6.05
N ILE A 65 7.75 15.07 4.81
CA ILE A 65 7.23 13.87 4.14
C ILE A 65 7.84 12.62 4.76
N VAL A 66 6.99 11.64 5.09
CA VAL A 66 7.40 10.34 5.62
C VAL A 66 7.50 9.35 4.46
N LYS A 67 8.62 9.40 3.71
CA LYS A 67 8.83 8.64 2.46
C LYS A 67 8.35 7.18 2.49
N LYS A 68 8.59 6.46 3.60
CA LYS A 68 8.19 5.05 3.78
C LYS A 68 6.68 4.80 3.78
N SER A 69 5.88 5.81 4.13
CA SER A 69 4.42 5.75 4.26
C SER A 69 3.72 6.57 3.19
N THR A 70 4.45 6.97 2.16
CA THR A 70 4.00 7.91 1.15
C THR A 70 4.08 7.16 -0.17
N LEU A 71 3.00 7.16 -0.95
CA LEU A 71 2.89 6.46 -2.23
C LEU A 71 2.55 7.48 -3.30
N VAL A 72 3.29 7.52 -4.40
CA VAL A 72 2.93 8.29 -5.60
C VAL A 72 2.96 7.36 -6.80
N VAL A 73 1.92 7.47 -7.60
CA VAL A 73 1.72 6.77 -8.86
C VAL A 73 1.54 7.84 -9.93
N GLN A 74 2.46 7.86 -10.89
CA GLN A 74 2.43 8.78 -12.02
C GLN A 74 2.11 7.97 -13.27
N SER A 75 1.05 8.37 -13.96
CA SER A 75 0.76 7.97 -15.33
C SER A 75 1.20 9.06 -16.31
N SER A 76 1.11 8.83 -17.61
CA SER A 76 1.39 9.86 -18.63
C SER A 76 0.50 11.09 -18.47
N ASP A 77 -0.73 10.89 -17.98
CA ASP A 77 -1.78 11.91 -18.05
C ASP A 77 -2.10 12.52 -16.68
N PHE A 78 -1.74 11.85 -15.57
CA PHE A 78 -2.04 12.33 -14.23
C PHE A 78 -1.10 11.72 -13.18
N ILE A 79 -0.98 12.44 -12.06
CA ILE A 79 -0.27 11.99 -10.87
C ILE A 79 -1.31 11.77 -9.76
N SER A 80 -1.19 10.65 -9.05
CA SER A 80 -2.08 10.30 -7.93
C SER A 80 -1.31 9.60 -6.82
N GLY A 81 -1.86 9.54 -5.61
CA GLY A 81 -1.17 8.89 -4.50
C GLY A 81 -1.65 9.31 -3.12
N ILE A 82 -0.89 8.86 -2.12
CA ILE A 82 -1.08 9.15 -0.70
C ILE A 82 0.18 9.87 -0.20
N LEU A 83 0.02 11.10 0.31
CA LEU A 83 1.09 11.88 0.92
C LEU A 83 1.02 11.79 2.45
N THR A 84 1.97 11.10 3.10
CA THR A 84 2.08 11.11 4.56
C THR A 84 3.03 12.20 5.03
N LEU A 85 2.51 13.10 5.86
CA LEU A 85 3.24 14.23 6.43
C LEU A 85 3.36 14.08 7.96
N LYS A 86 4.50 14.48 8.52
CA LYS A 86 4.75 14.44 9.96
C LYS A 86 5.50 15.69 10.41
N GLY A 87 5.02 16.31 11.48
CA GLY A 87 5.64 17.46 12.13
C GLY A 87 4.97 17.75 13.47
N ARG A 88 5.47 18.75 14.20
CA ARG A 88 4.90 19.21 15.47
C ARG A 88 4.06 20.47 15.20
N VAL A 89 2.86 20.26 14.69
CA VAL A 89 1.92 21.35 14.37
C VAL A 89 0.63 21.12 15.13
N GLU A 90 0.07 22.18 15.69
CA GLU A 90 -1.24 22.16 16.33
C GLU A 90 -2.34 22.00 15.27
N THR A 91 -3.27 21.07 15.46
CA THR A 91 -4.27 20.69 14.45
C THR A 91 -5.10 21.89 13.96
N ASN A 92 -5.50 22.78 14.87
CA ASN A 92 -6.26 23.98 14.52
C ASN A 92 -5.47 24.98 13.67
N SER A 93 -4.16 25.08 13.89
CA SER A 93 -3.27 25.91 13.08
C SER A 93 -3.17 25.36 11.65
N LEU A 94 -3.03 24.04 11.52
CA LEU A 94 -2.95 23.36 10.23
C LEU A 94 -4.26 23.53 9.43
N LEU A 95 -5.41 23.35 10.08
CA LEU A 95 -6.73 23.54 9.46
C LEU A 95 -6.95 24.99 9.02
N SER A 96 -6.67 25.96 9.89
CA SER A 96 -6.82 27.38 9.55
C SER A 96 -5.90 27.81 8.40
N TRP A 97 -4.66 27.32 8.37
CA TRP A 97 -3.75 27.51 7.25
C TRP A 97 -4.30 26.91 5.96
N LEU A 98 -4.80 25.66 6.01
CA LEU A 98 -5.38 24.96 4.87
C LEU A 98 -6.58 25.72 4.29
N TRP A 99 -7.50 26.17 5.15
CA TRP A 99 -8.64 26.97 4.71
C TRP A 99 -8.22 28.28 4.06
N ARG A 100 -7.23 28.96 4.62
CA ARG A 100 -6.71 30.21 4.07
C ARG A 100 -6.16 30.02 2.66
N ILE A 101 -5.44 28.93 2.39
CA ILE A 101 -4.90 28.68 1.05
C ILE A 101 -5.98 28.23 0.06
N ILE A 102 -6.97 27.45 0.48
CA ILE A 102 -8.09 27.06 -0.39
C ILE A 102 -8.92 28.28 -0.80
N CYS A 103 -9.32 29.12 0.17
CA CYS A 103 -10.16 30.29 -0.08
C CYS A 103 -9.46 31.36 -0.93
N ASN A 104 -8.13 31.47 -0.84
CA ASN A 104 -7.35 32.42 -1.64
C ASN A 104 -6.94 31.87 -3.01
N GLY A 105 -7.41 30.67 -3.41
CA GLY A 105 -7.05 30.07 -4.70
C GLY A 105 -5.59 29.62 -4.78
N GLY A 106 -4.99 29.27 -3.64
CA GLY A 106 -3.61 28.78 -3.54
C GLY A 106 -3.40 27.40 -4.14
N TYR A 107 -4.49 26.64 -4.39
CA TYR A 107 -4.45 25.39 -5.14
C TYR A 107 -4.82 25.65 -6.60
N LYS A 108 -3.98 25.19 -7.52
CA LYS A 108 -4.25 25.21 -8.96
C LYS A 108 -4.59 23.80 -9.39
N LEU A 109 -5.88 23.54 -9.60
CA LEU A 109 -6.36 22.30 -10.23
C LEU A 109 -6.10 22.34 -11.74
#